data_AF-A0A162P8R9-F1
#
_entry.id   AF-A0A162P8R9-F1
#
_cell.length_a   1.000
_cell.length_b   1.000
_cell.length_c   1.000
_cell.angle_alpha   90.00
_cell.angle_beta   90.00
_cell.angle_gamma   90.00
#
_symmetry.space_group_name_H-M   'P 1'
#
loop_
_entity.id
_entity.type
_entity.pdbx_description
1 polymer ?
#
loop_
_entity_poly.entity_id
_entity_poly.type
_entity_poly.pdbx_seq_one_letter_code
_entity_poly.pdbx_strand_id
1 'polypeptide(L)'
;MSSTSQKHRNFVAEPMGDKAVTDLAGIGGVLGDRLEKKGFDKASVVLGQFLVLKKNKELFVDWLKDTAGANAKQAGDCHQCLSDWCDEFL
;
A
#
# COMPACT_ATOMS: atom_id res chain seq x y z
N MET A 1 -7.73 1.79 -20.36
CA MET A 1 -8.30 1.92 -19.00
C MET A 1 -7.87 0.70 -18.20
N SER A 2 -6.99 0.89 -17.21
CA SER A 2 -6.58 -0.22 -16.33
C SER A 2 -7.68 -0.41 -15.29
N SER A 3 -8.35 -1.56 -15.28
CA SER A 3 -9.32 -1.85 -14.23
C SER A 3 -8.57 -2.10 -12.91
N THR A 4 -8.90 -1.32 -11.87
CA THR A 4 -8.36 -1.56 -10.53
C THR A 4 -8.98 -2.83 -9.94
N SER A 5 -8.22 -3.51 -9.07
CA SER A 5 -8.68 -4.72 -8.39
C SER A 5 -9.88 -4.44 -7.47
N GLN A 6 -10.70 -5.45 -7.19
CA GLN A 6 -11.80 -5.31 -6.22
C GLN A 6 -11.28 -4.90 -4.84
N LYS A 7 -10.12 -5.41 -4.46
CA LYS A 7 -9.41 -5.06 -3.23
C LYS A 7 -9.06 -3.57 -3.16
N HIS A 8 -8.52 -3.02 -4.25
CA HIS A 8 -8.27 -1.59 -4.37
C HIS A 8 -9.56 -0.79 -4.16
N ARG A 9 -10.63 -1.14 -4.89
CA ARG A 9 -11.92 -0.42 -4.80
C ARG A 9 -12.50 -0.45 -3.39
N ASN A 10 -12.44 -1.59 -2.72
CA ASN A 10 -12.89 -1.73 -1.33
C ASN A 10 -12.04 -0.89 -0.36
N PHE A 11 -10.74 -0.74 -0.65
CA PHE A 11 -9.85 0.05 0.20
C PHE A 11 -10.13 1.55 0.08
N VAL A 12 -10.28 2.06 -1.16
CA VAL A 12 -10.50 3.49 -1.43
C VAL A 12 -11.95 3.94 -1.27
N ALA A 13 -12.91 3.02 -1.05
CA ALA A 13 -14.32 3.37 -0.85
C ALA A 13 -14.63 3.94 0.54
N GLU A 14 -13.74 3.79 1.51
CA GLU A 14 -13.96 4.20 2.89
C GLU A 14 -12.63 4.61 3.58
N PRO A 15 -12.68 5.42 4.65
CA PRO A 15 -11.50 5.74 5.45
C PRO A 15 -10.79 4.48 5.96
N MET A 16 -9.46 4.45 5.97
CA MET A 16 -8.74 3.20 6.23
C MET A 16 -8.88 2.67 7.67
N GLY A 17 -9.15 3.52 8.65
CA GLY A 17 -9.30 3.12 10.06
C GLY A 17 -8.19 2.18 10.55
N ASP A 18 -8.60 1.03 11.09
CA ASP A 18 -7.73 -0.04 11.60
C ASP A 18 -7.49 -1.19 10.59
N LYS A 19 -7.66 -0.94 9.28
CA LYS A 19 -7.41 -1.95 8.24
C LYS A 19 -5.97 -2.50 8.33
N ALA A 20 -5.85 -3.80 8.13
CA ALA A 20 -4.57 -4.49 8.15
C ALA A 20 -3.73 -4.11 6.94
N VAL A 21 -2.41 -4.28 7.02
CA VAL A 21 -1.52 -4.06 5.88
C VAL A 21 -1.88 -4.95 4.68
N THR A 22 -2.44 -6.12 4.95
CA THR A 22 -2.95 -7.06 3.95
C THR A 22 -4.22 -6.59 3.27
N ASP A 23 -4.85 -5.47 3.66
CA ASP A 23 -6.01 -4.92 2.94
C ASP A 23 -5.59 -4.01 1.77
N LEU A 24 -4.33 -3.57 1.74
CA LEU A 24 -3.79 -2.78 0.65
C LEU A 24 -3.74 -3.60 -0.65
N ALA A 25 -4.11 -2.97 -1.76
CA ALA A 25 -3.92 -3.58 -3.08
C ALA A 25 -2.43 -3.86 -3.32
N GLY A 26 -2.11 -4.95 -4.00
CA GLY A 26 -0.72 -5.37 -4.23
C GLY A 26 -0.05 -6.09 -3.05
N ILE A 27 -0.57 -5.96 -1.82
CA ILE A 27 -0.06 -6.66 -0.63
C ILE A 27 -0.85 -7.95 -0.40
N GLY A 28 -0.26 -9.11 -0.66
CA GLY A 28 -0.82 -10.41 -0.29
C GLY A 28 -0.29 -10.90 1.07
N GLY A 29 -0.75 -12.05 1.56
CA GLY A 29 -0.34 -12.60 2.87
C GLY A 29 1.18 -12.68 3.06
N VAL A 30 1.92 -13.20 2.07
CA VAL A 30 3.39 -13.30 2.16
C VAL A 30 4.08 -11.94 2.31
N LEU A 31 3.58 -10.91 1.63
CA LEU A 31 4.14 -9.55 1.76
C LEU A 31 3.68 -8.91 3.08
N GLY A 32 2.43 -9.14 3.48
CA GLY A 32 1.87 -8.72 4.76
C GLY A 32 2.68 -9.25 5.93
N ASP A 33 2.93 -10.55 5.99
CA ASP A 33 3.73 -11.18 7.06
C ASP A 33 5.14 -10.58 7.17
N ARG A 34 5.75 -10.20 6.04
CA ARG A 34 7.08 -9.57 6.01
C ARG A 34 7.03 -8.13 6.47
N LEU A 35 5.99 -7.40 6.10
CA LEU A 35 5.73 -6.03 6.55
C LEU A 35 5.44 -5.99 8.05
N GLU A 36 4.57 -6.88 8.55
CA GLU A 36 4.25 -7.07 9.96
C GLU A 36 5.49 -7.35 10.80
N LYS A 37 6.36 -8.26 10.35
CA LYS A 37 7.65 -8.55 11.02
C LYS A 37 8.59 -7.34 11.10
N LYS A 38 8.39 -6.34 10.24
CA LYS A 38 9.14 -5.08 10.23
C LYS A 38 8.39 -3.93 10.93
N GLY A 39 7.24 -4.22 11.56
CA GLY A 39 6.43 -3.23 12.29
C GLY A 39 5.40 -2.51 11.43
N PHE A 40 5.16 -2.95 10.19
CA PHE A 40 4.13 -2.42 9.30
C PHE A 40 2.90 -3.34 9.30
N ASP A 41 2.23 -3.43 10.45
CA ASP A 41 1.07 -4.29 10.67
C ASP A 41 -0.25 -3.69 10.15
N LYS A 42 -0.38 -2.37 10.22
CA LYS A 42 -1.57 -1.63 9.74
C LYS A 42 -1.30 -0.89 8.44
N ALA A 43 -2.37 -0.70 7.65
CA ALA A 43 -2.30 0.10 6.43
C ALA A 43 -1.89 1.56 6.71
N SER A 44 -2.22 2.09 7.89
CA SER A 44 -1.87 3.45 8.33
C SER A 44 -0.37 3.65 8.52
N VAL A 45 0.35 2.61 8.96
CA VAL A 45 1.81 2.67 9.11
C VAL A 45 2.49 2.72 7.74
N VAL A 46 1.98 1.95 6.77
CA VAL A 46 2.46 2.00 5.37
C VAL A 46 2.12 3.34 4.72
N LEU A 47 0.94 3.91 4.98
CA LEU A 47 0.60 5.25 4.55
C LEU A 47 1.58 6.28 5.11
N GLY A 48 1.93 6.19 6.40
CA GLY A 48 2.92 7.07 7.02
C GLY A 48 4.24 7.08 6.25
N GLN A 49 4.75 5.90 5.89
CA GLN A 49 5.95 5.76 5.09
C GLN A 49 5.79 6.35 3.67
N PHE A 50 4.65 6.12 3.03
CA PHE A 50 4.32 6.71 1.72
C PHE A 50 4.33 8.25 1.76
N LEU A 51 3.83 8.85 2.84
CA LEU A 51 3.84 10.30 3.05
C LEU A 51 5.24 10.84 3.34
N VAL A 52 6.07 10.13 4.12
CA VAL A 52 7.49 10.46 4.34
C VAL A 52 8.25 10.52 3.01
N LEU A 53 7.93 9.60 2.10
CA LEU A 53 8.48 9.56 0.75
C LEU A 53 7.83 10.58 -0.21
N LYS A 54 7.02 11.51 0.30
CA LYS A 54 6.34 12.57 -0.47
C LYS A 54 5.52 12.03 -1.64
N LYS A 55 4.87 10.87 -1.44
CA LYS A 55 4.10 10.16 -2.47
C LYS A 55 4.92 9.76 -3.72
N ASN A 56 6.26 9.82 -3.66
CA ASN A 56 7.12 9.51 -4.80
C ASN A 56 7.04 8.03 -5.14
N LYS A 57 6.65 7.75 -6.39
CA LYS A 57 6.40 6.38 -6.87
C LYS A 57 7.65 5.52 -6.90
N GLU A 58 8.76 6.04 -7.41
CA GLU A 58 10.00 5.27 -7.55
C GLU A 58 10.57 4.92 -6.17
N LEU A 59 10.67 5.91 -5.28
CA LEU A 59 11.16 5.69 -3.92
C LEU A 59 10.28 4.72 -3.14
N PHE A 60 8.95 4.80 -3.30
CA PHE A 60 8.03 3.88 -2.62
C PHE A 60 8.15 2.46 -3.17
N VAL A 61 8.28 2.30 -4.49
CA VAL A 61 8.43 0.98 -5.13
C VAL A 61 9.73 0.32 -4.68
N ASP A 62 10.83 1.07 -4.67
CA ASP A 62 12.13 0.57 -4.20
C ASP A 62 12.08 0.23 -2.71
N TRP A 63 11.49 1.10 -1.89
CA TRP A 63 11.31 0.83 -0.47
C TRP A 63 10.51 -0.45 -0.22
N LEU A 64 9.39 -0.67 -0.92
CA LEU A 64 8.55 -1.84 -0.71
C LEU A 64 9.23 -3.12 -1.20
N LYS A 65 10.03 -3.01 -2.25
CA LYS A 65 10.87 -4.10 -2.75
C LYS A 65 11.95 -4.48 -1.74
N ASP A 66 12.66 -3.53 -1.16
CA ASP A 66 13.71 -3.80 -0.17
C ASP A 66 13.12 -4.24 1.19
N THR A 67 11.93 -3.74 1.52
CA THR A 67 11.28 -4.01 2.80
C THR A 67 10.58 -5.36 2.79
N ALA A 68 9.78 -5.67 1.77
CA ALA A 68 8.93 -6.87 1.75
C ALA A 68 9.29 -7.85 0.62
N GLY A 69 10.18 -7.48 -0.30
CA GLY A 69 10.46 -8.28 -1.50
C GLY A 69 9.33 -8.21 -2.53
N ALA A 70 8.58 -7.10 -2.57
CA ALA A 70 7.51 -6.91 -3.54
C ALA A 70 8.09 -6.73 -4.96
N ASN A 71 7.39 -7.26 -5.97
CA ASN A 71 7.72 -6.98 -7.36
C ASN A 71 7.14 -5.63 -7.82
N ALA A 72 7.58 -5.14 -8.98
CA ALA A 72 7.18 -3.83 -9.51
C ALA A 72 5.66 -3.68 -9.67
N LYS A 73 4.94 -4.76 -10.02
CA LYS A 73 3.48 -4.73 -10.15
C LYS A 73 2.81 -4.59 -8.80
N GLN A 74 3.18 -5.42 -7.83
CA GLN A 74 2.65 -5.38 -6.46
C GLN A 74 2.88 -4.01 -5.81
N ALA A 75 4.09 -3.48 -5.96
CA ALA A 75 4.43 -2.17 -5.42
C ALA A 75 3.71 -1.03 -6.15
N GLY A 76 3.56 -1.12 -7.47
CA GLY A 76 2.79 -0.16 -8.25
C GLY A 76 1.30 -0.16 -7.89
N ASP A 77 0.70 -1.35 -7.70
CA ASP A 77 -0.70 -1.50 -7.29
C ASP A 77 -0.93 -0.93 -5.88
N CYS A 78 0.02 -1.13 -4.96
CA CYS A 78 -0.01 -0.57 -3.61
C CYS A 78 0.13 0.95 -3.62
N HIS A 79 1.09 1.48 -4.38
CA HIS A 79 1.28 2.92 -4.56
C HIS A 79 0.02 3.60 -5.10
N GLN A 80 -0.57 3.05 -6.16
CA GLN A 80 -1.79 3.60 -6.74
C GLN A 80 -2.94 3.59 -5.74
N CYS A 81 -3.09 2.49 -4.98
CA CYS A 81 -4.11 2.37 -3.94
C CYS A 81 -3.98 3.44 -2.84
N LEU A 82 -2.76 3.74 -2.41
CA LEU A 82 -2.51 4.78 -1.41
C LEU A 82 -2.67 6.18 -1.99
N SER A 83 -2.26 6.39 -3.24
CA SER A 83 -2.45 7.67 -3.94
C SER A 83 -3.93 8.01 -4.06
N ASP A 84 -4.73 7.08 -4.58
CA ASP A 84 -6.17 7.27 -4.78
C ASP A 84 -6.89 7.45 -3.44
N TRP A 85 -6.49 6.71 -2.39
CA TRP A 85 -7.03 6.92 -1.05
C TRP A 85 -6.68 8.32 -0.50
N CYS A 86 -5.46 8.80 -0.72
CA CYS A 86 -5.09 10.16 -0.32
C CYS A 86 -5.91 11.21 -1.07
N ASP A 87 -6.13 11.04 -2.37
CA ASP A 87 -6.85 12.04 -3.16
C ASP A 87 -8.33 12.16 -2.74
N GLU A 88 -8.92 11.11 -2.16
CA GLU A 88 -10.29 11.10 -1.65
C GLU A 88 -10.42 11.56 -0.19
N PHE A 89 -9.44 11.25 0.68
CA PHE A 89 -9.59 11.40 2.14
C PHE A 89 -8.54 12.29 2.83
N LEU A 90 -7.54 12.83 2.12
CA LEU A 90 -6.45 13.64 2.69
C LEU A 90 -6.25 14.98 1.96
#